data_AF-A0A6J7CE86-F1
#
_entry.id   AF-A0A6J7CE86-F1
#
_cell.length_a   1.000
_cell.length_b   1.000
_cell.length_c   1.000
_cell.angle_alpha   90.00
_cell.angle_beta   90.00
_cell.angle_gamma   90.00
#
_symmetry.space_group_name_H-M   'P 1'
#
loop_
_entity.id
_entity.type
_entity.pdbx_description
1 polymer ?
#
loop_
_entity_poly.entity_id
_entity_poly.type
_entity_poly.pdbx_seq_one_letter_code
_entity_poly.pdbx_strand_id
1 'polypeptide(L)'
;MQIATVELGAGWVPDLLRRLKRSYGKTPQLYKRDPVETFCSNVSVAPFYEDDIAILRDLIGADRILLGSDWPHPEGLAAPRDWVGDFAGLTADERRLSLRDNLRKISGLPL
;
A
#
# COMPACT_ATOMS: atom_id res chain seq x y z
N MET A 1 -15.64 4.25 -2.41
CA MET A 1 -14.99 3.19 -3.22
C MET A 1 -13.62 2.90 -2.62
N GLN A 2 -13.19 1.65 -2.57
CA GLN A 2 -11.83 1.25 -2.18
C GLN A 2 -11.18 0.59 -3.39
N ILE A 3 -9.86 0.74 -3.55
CA ILE A 3 -9.07 0.19 -4.65
C ILE A 3 -7.87 -0.55 -4.05
N ALA A 4 -7.57 -1.73 -4.56
CA ALA A 4 -6.29 -2.40 -4.33
C ALA A 4 -5.48 -2.43 -5.62
N THR A 5 -4.21 -2.08 -5.56
CA THR A 5 -3.23 -2.36 -6.62
C THR A 5 -2.48 -3.62 -6.25
N VAL A 6 -2.59 -4.66 -7.08
CA VAL A 6 -1.98 -5.98 -6.88
C VAL A 6 -1.01 -6.21 -8.03
N GLU A 7 0.20 -6.70 -7.73
CA GLU A 7 1.22 -7.04 -8.73
C GLU A 7 1.74 -5.83 -9.56
N LEU A 8 1.60 -4.61 -9.04
CA LEU A 8 2.10 -3.37 -9.67
C LEU A 8 3.32 -2.77 -8.95
N GLY A 9 3.75 -3.40 -7.84
CA GLY A 9 4.75 -2.87 -6.92
C GLY A 9 4.33 -1.54 -6.28
N ALA A 10 5.28 -0.90 -5.60
CA ALA A 10 5.09 0.37 -4.90
C ALA A 10 5.99 1.51 -5.41
N GLY A 11 6.96 1.23 -6.29
CA GLY A 11 7.90 2.25 -6.80
C GLY A 11 7.27 3.47 -7.49
N TRP A 12 6.03 3.38 -7.96
CA TRP A 12 5.29 4.48 -8.56
C TRP A 12 4.67 5.45 -7.54
N VAL A 13 4.44 5.01 -6.30
CA VAL A 13 3.71 5.76 -5.27
C VAL A 13 4.39 7.09 -4.92
N PRO A 14 5.71 7.15 -4.63
CA PRO A 14 6.35 8.40 -4.24
C PRO A 14 6.23 9.49 -5.32
N ASP A 15 6.43 9.11 -6.59
CA ASP A 15 6.37 10.06 -7.69
C ASP A 15 4.93 10.54 -7.96
N LEU A 16 3.94 9.66 -7.83
CA LEU A 16 2.54 10.05 -7.92
C LEU A 16 2.17 11.06 -6.83
N LEU A 17 2.45 10.76 -5.56
CA LEU A 17 2.10 11.64 -4.45
C LEU A 17 2.75 13.03 -4.61
N ARG A 18 4.02 13.06 -5.03
CA ARG A 18 4.74 14.30 -5.35
C ARG A 18 4.03 15.11 -6.44
N ARG A 19 3.56 14.46 -7.52
CA ARG A 19 2.84 15.13 -8.62
C ARG A 19 1.45 15.61 -8.19
N LEU A 20 0.70 14.80 -7.43
CA LEU A 20 -0.60 15.17 -6.89
C LEU A 20 -0.50 16.39 -5.98
N LYS A 21 0.46 16.38 -5.05
CA LYS A 21 0.75 17.51 -4.16
C LYS A 21 1.09 18.78 -4.94
N ARG A 22 1.96 18.68 -5.96
CA ARG A 22 2.31 19.81 -6.82
C ARG A 22 1.11 20.34 -7.61
N SER A 23 0.27 19.45 -8.12
CA SER A 23 -0.92 19.84 -8.89
C SER A 23 -1.94 20.55 -8.00
N TYR A 24 -2.23 19.98 -6.82
CA TYR A 24 -3.13 20.58 -5.84
C TYR A 24 -2.63 21.94 -5.36
N GLY A 25 -1.33 22.10 -5.09
CA GLY A 25 -0.76 23.38 -4.70
C GLY A 25 -0.82 24.47 -5.78
N LYS A 26 -0.94 24.11 -7.07
CA LYS A 26 -1.04 25.08 -8.18
C LYS A 26 -2.48 25.45 -8.50
N THR A 27 -3.40 24.48 -8.45
CA THR A 27 -4.79 24.68 -8.87
C THR A 27 -5.77 24.00 -7.90
N PRO A 28 -5.78 24.37 -6.60
CA PRO A 28 -6.60 23.69 -5.60
C PRO A 28 -8.11 23.79 -5.90
N GLN A 29 -8.55 24.89 -6.54
CA GLN A 29 -9.94 25.13 -6.94
C GLN A 29 -10.52 24.12 -7.93
N LEU A 30 -9.66 23.36 -8.63
CA LEU A 30 -10.11 22.31 -9.56
C LEU A 30 -10.40 20.98 -8.85
N TYR A 31 -10.07 20.88 -7.55
CA TYR A 31 -10.23 19.67 -6.77
C TYR A 31 -11.35 19.85 -5.74
N LYS A 32 -12.17 18.82 -5.56
CA LYS A 32 -13.18 18.80 -4.49
C LYS A 32 -12.57 18.55 -3.10
N ARG A 33 -11.35 18.02 -3.05
CA ARG A 33 -10.58 17.62 -1.85
C ARG A 33 -9.12 17.41 -2.20
N ASP A 34 -8.25 17.36 -1.20
CA ASP A 34 -6.83 17.07 -1.40
C ASP A 34 -6.67 15.69 -2.09
N PRO A 35 -6.03 15.63 -3.28
CA PRO A 35 -5.87 14.38 -4.00
C PRO A 35 -4.91 13.39 -3.32
N VAL A 36 -3.94 13.86 -2.52
CA VAL A 36 -3.06 12.99 -1.72
C VAL A 36 -3.86 12.33 -0.60
N GLU A 37 -4.67 13.10 0.13
CA GLU A 37 -5.55 12.53 1.18
C GLU A 37 -6.56 11.54 0.57
N THR A 38 -7.11 11.86 -0.60
CA THR A 38 -8.00 10.96 -1.34
C THR A 38 -7.29 9.66 -1.70
N PHE A 39 -6.05 9.73 -2.19
CA PHE A 39 -5.27 8.55 -2.50
C PHE A 39 -5.03 7.69 -1.25
N CYS A 40 -4.49 8.28 -0.18
CA CYS A 40 -4.15 7.54 1.05
C CYS A 40 -5.39 7.00 1.80
N SER A 41 -6.59 7.53 1.54
CA SER A 41 -7.83 7.02 2.15
C SER A 41 -8.57 5.96 1.32
N ASN A 42 -8.22 5.81 0.04
CA ASN A 42 -8.96 4.97 -0.91
C ASN A 42 -8.13 3.87 -1.57
N VAL A 43 -6.81 4.00 -1.63
CA VAL A 43 -5.94 3.06 -2.35
C VAL A 43 -5.09 2.28 -1.38
N SER A 44 -5.16 0.95 -1.47
CA SER A 44 -4.25 0.01 -0.82
C SER A 44 -3.27 -0.56 -1.85
N VAL A 45 -2.03 -0.76 -1.46
CA VAL A 45 -0.93 -1.18 -2.34
C VAL A 45 -0.35 -2.50 -1.84
N ALA A 46 -0.29 -3.50 -2.73
CA ALA A 46 0.56 -4.67 -2.55
C ALA A 46 1.94 -4.38 -3.18
N PRO A 47 2.98 -4.14 -2.36
CA PRO A 47 4.34 -3.90 -2.85
C PRO A 47 4.95 -5.19 -3.42
N PHE A 48 6.04 -5.06 -4.17
CA PHE A 48 6.93 -6.18 -4.45
C PHE A 48 7.79 -6.49 -3.21
N TYR A 49 8.44 -7.66 -3.18
CA TYR A 49 9.29 -8.02 -2.05
C TYR A 49 10.58 -7.17 -2.00
N GLU A 50 11.00 -6.59 -3.12
CA GLU A 50 12.13 -5.67 -3.22
C GLU A 50 11.82 -4.23 -2.83
N ASP A 51 10.54 -3.86 -2.70
CA ASP A 51 10.15 -2.50 -2.33
C ASP A 51 10.42 -2.22 -0.85
N ASP A 52 10.80 -0.98 -0.53
CA ASP A 52 11.00 -0.56 0.86
C ASP A 52 9.65 -0.33 1.57
N ILE A 53 9.29 -1.29 2.42
CA ILE A 53 8.05 -1.29 3.19
C ILE A 53 7.98 -0.12 4.18
N ALA A 54 9.10 0.31 4.75
CA ALA A 54 9.13 1.41 5.71
C ALA A 54 8.85 2.75 5.02
N ILE A 55 9.48 2.98 3.86
CA ILE A 55 9.20 4.16 3.02
C ILE A 55 7.73 4.16 2.59
N LEU A 56 7.19 3.01 2.15
CA LEU A 56 5.79 2.92 1.77
C LEU A 56 4.87 3.25 2.95
N ARG A 57 5.15 2.71 4.15
CA ARG A 57 4.40 3.01 5.38
C ARG A 57 4.40 4.50 5.67
N ASP A 58 5.54 5.16 5.57
CA ASP A 58 5.66 6.60 5.83
C ASP A 58 4.88 7.45 4.82
N LEU A 59 4.67 6.95 3.60
CA LEU A 59 3.94 7.64 2.54
C LEU A 59 2.42 7.45 2.60
N ILE A 60 1.94 6.22 2.83
CA ILE A 60 0.52 5.87 2.69
C ILE A 60 -0.12 5.31 3.95
N GLY A 61 0.66 5.05 5.00
CA GLY A 61 0.21 4.41 6.24
C GLY A 61 0.19 2.88 6.15
N ALA A 62 0.42 2.22 7.30
CA ALA A 62 0.40 0.76 7.38
C ALA A 62 -1.01 0.18 7.12
N ASP A 63 -2.09 0.94 7.32
CA ASP A 63 -3.47 0.54 7.00
C ASP A 63 -3.74 0.46 5.49
N ARG A 64 -2.75 0.81 4.66
CA ARG A 64 -2.83 0.79 3.20
C ARG A 64 -1.85 -0.16 2.53
N ILE A 65 -1.08 -0.92 3.29
CA ILE A 65 -0.18 -1.94 2.74
C ILE A 65 -0.88 -3.30 2.76
N LEU A 66 -0.72 -4.09 1.70
CA LEU A 66 -1.26 -5.44 1.58
C LEU A 66 -0.15 -6.44 1.32
N LEU A 67 -0.17 -7.57 2.01
CA LEU A 67 0.63 -8.73 1.63
C LEU A 67 0.00 -9.42 0.39
N GLY A 68 0.69 -9.41 -0.74
CA GLY A 68 0.44 -10.30 -1.89
C GLY A 68 1.71 -11.02 -2.37
N SER A 69 1.86 -12.32 -2.06
CA SER A 69 3.09 -13.09 -2.35
C SER A 69 3.21 -13.58 -3.79
N ASP A 70 2.12 -13.46 -4.56
CA ASP A 70 2.00 -13.92 -5.94
C ASP A 70 2.32 -15.40 -6.18
N TRP A 71 2.09 -16.24 -5.17
CA TRP A 71 2.25 -17.68 -5.32
C TRP A 71 1.08 -18.27 -6.13
N PRO A 72 1.29 -19.19 -7.08
CA PRO A 72 2.53 -19.95 -7.38
C PRO A 72 3.31 -19.42 -8.59
N HIS A 73 3.21 -18.14 -8.93
CA HIS A 73 3.86 -17.62 -10.14
C HIS A 73 5.40 -17.61 -10.04
N PRO A 74 6.10 -17.71 -11.20
CA PRO A 74 7.57 -17.69 -11.25
C PRO A 74 8.23 -16.44 -10.67
N GLU A 75 7.56 -15.29 -10.79
CA GLU A 75 7.96 -13.97 -10.28
C GLU A 75 7.63 -13.78 -8.79
N GLY A 76 6.74 -14.61 -8.24
CA GLY A 76 6.32 -14.59 -6.86
C GLY A 76 7.27 -15.32 -5.90
N LEU A 77 6.92 -15.31 -4.62
CA LEU A 77 7.69 -15.99 -3.60
C LEU A 77 7.29 -17.47 -3.51
N ALA A 78 8.28 -18.36 -3.63
CA ALA A 78 8.09 -19.81 -3.52
C ALA A 78 7.46 -20.23 -2.18
N ALA A 79 7.79 -19.50 -1.10
CA ALA A 79 7.19 -19.68 0.22
C ALA A 79 6.66 -18.33 0.75
N PRO A 80 5.33 -18.06 0.66
CA PRO A 80 4.74 -16.80 1.09
C PRO A 80 5.08 -16.36 2.52
N ARG A 81 5.33 -17.33 3.42
CA ARG A 81 5.70 -17.08 4.82
C ARG A 81 7.05 -16.37 4.99
N ASP A 82 7.96 -16.53 4.03
CA ASP A 82 9.30 -15.97 4.15
C ASP A 82 9.26 -14.44 4.06
N TRP A 83 8.25 -13.88 3.39
CA TRP A 83 8.06 -12.44 3.27
C TRP A 83 7.69 -11.74 4.60
N VAL A 84 7.15 -12.48 5.57
CA VAL A 84 6.75 -11.93 6.88
C VAL A 84 7.93 -11.29 7.61
N GLY A 85 9.16 -11.74 7.33
CA GLY A 85 10.40 -11.18 7.85
C GLY A 85 10.68 -9.77 7.36
N ASP A 86 10.32 -9.44 6.12
CA ASP A 86 10.65 -8.15 5.49
C ASP A 86 9.81 -6.99 6.03
N PHE A 87 8.77 -7.31 6.80
CA PHE A 87 7.97 -6.34 7.57
C PHE A 87 8.56 -6.05 8.97
N ALA A 88 9.81 -6.45 9.25
CA ALA A 88 10.44 -6.26 10.56
C ALA A 88 10.61 -4.78 10.97
N GLY A 89 10.62 -3.85 10.01
CA GLY A 89 10.65 -2.40 10.27
C GLY A 89 9.33 -1.84 10.81
N LEU A 90 8.26 -2.62 10.81
CA LEU A 90 6.94 -2.21 11.31
C LEU A 90 6.70 -2.69 12.74
N THR A 91 5.91 -1.93 13.50
CA THR A 91 5.41 -2.34 14.82
C THR A 91 4.50 -3.57 14.73
N ALA A 92 4.26 -4.25 15.85
CA ALA A 92 3.39 -5.43 15.88
C ALA A 92 1.97 -5.13 15.34
N ASP A 93 1.42 -3.96 15.67
CA ASP A 93 0.09 -3.55 15.18
C ASP A 93 0.09 -3.25 13.69
N GLU A 94 1.11 -2.56 13.18
CA GLU A 94 1.26 -2.29 11.76
C GLU A 94 1.46 -3.58 10.95
N ARG A 95 2.23 -4.54 11.48
CA ARG A 95 2.36 -5.87 10.86
C ARG A 95 1.02 -6.60 10.81
N ARG A 96 0.22 -6.55 11.89
CA ARG A 96 -1.12 -7.14 11.91
C ARG A 96 -2.05 -6.53 10.86
N LEU A 97 -1.97 -5.21 10.67
CA LEU A 97 -2.70 -4.51 9.61
C LEU A 97 -2.26 -5.01 8.23
N SER A 98 -0.97 -4.87 7.90
CA SER A 98 -0.43 -5.14 6.57
C SER A 98 -0.51 -6.61 6.15
N LEU A 99 -0.30 -7.53 7.08
CA LEU A 99 -0.23 -8.97 6.81
C LEU A 99 -1.60 -9.65 6.86
N ARG A 100 -2.65 -9.00 7.39
CA ARG A 100 -3.95 -9.66 7.62
C ARG A 100 -5.14 -8.72 7.50
N ASP A 101 -5.23 -7.71 8.37
CA ASP A 101 -6.52 -7.03 8.59
C ASP A 101 -6.92 -6.12 7.44
N ASN A 102 -5.97 -5.51 6.76
CA ASN A 102 -6.24 -4.64 5.61
C ASN A 102 -6.92 -5.43 4.48
N LEU A 103 -6.43 -6.64 4.20
CA LEU A 103 -7.02 -7.52 3.19
C LEU A 103 -8.43 -7.98 3.60
N ARG A 104 -8.63 -8.32 4.88
CA ARG A 104 -9.96 -8.68 5.40
C ARG A 104 -10.94 -7.53 5.22
N LYS A 105 -10.54 -6.32 5.63
CA LYS A 105 -11.34 -5.10 5.54
C LYS A 105 -11.76 -4.79 4.10
N ILE A 106 -10.82 -4.81 3.15
CA ILE A 106 -11.14 -4.47 1.76
C ILE A 106 -11.95 -5.57 1.05
N SER A 107 -11.78 -6.83 1.46
CA SER A 107 -12.52 -7.97 0.90
C SER A 107 -13.90 -8.19 1.54
N GLY A 108 -14.25 -7.42 2.58
CA GLY A 108 -15.49 -7.59 3.33
C GLY A 108 -15.53 -8.85 4.22
N LEU A 109 -14.37 -9.45 4.51
CA LEU A 109 -14.27 -10.60 5.40
C LEU A 109 -14.34 -10.14 6.87
N PRO A 110 -14.87 -10.98 7.78
CA PRO A 110 -14.88 -10.68 9.22
C PRO A 110 -13.45 -10.44 9.75
N LEU A 111 -13.29 -9.46 10.65
CA LEU A 111 -12.01 -9.18 11.33
C LEU A 111 -11.64 -10.27 12.34
#